data_AF-A0A2N2T4X4-F1
#
_entry.id   AF-A0A2N2T4X4-F1
#
_cell.length_a   1.000
_cell.length_b   1.000
_cell.length_c   1.000
_cell.angle_alpha   90.00
_cell.angle_beta   90.00
_cell.angle_gamma   90.00
#
_symmetry.space_group_name_H-M   'P 1'
#
loop_
_entity.id
_entity.type
_entity.pdbx_description
1 polymer ?
#
loop_
_entity_poly.entity_id
_entity_poly.type
_entity_poly.pdbx_seq_one_letter_code
_entity_poly.pdbx_strand_id
1 'polypeptide(L)'
;MTVLTDEAARTEVLNRLRRAEGQIRGVQRMIEEGETCLKISQQFSAVRKALDSTYLRMTMCFMAQELATCVEPDAAQKESMDTMLKDMESLLSRMG
;
A
#
# COMPACT_ATOMS: atom_id res chain seq x y z
N MET A 1 -14.62 13.86 5.96
CA MET A 1 -13.18 13.54 5.96
C MET A 1 -12.98 12.37 6.90
N THR A 2 -12.81 11.19 6.34
CA THR A 2 -12.59 9.95 7.10
C THR A 2 -11.13 9.88 7.53
N VAL A 3 -10.90 9.53 8.79
CA VAL A 3 -9.57 9.28 9.34
C VAL A 3 -9.31 7.78 9.33
N LEU A 4 -8.06 7.38 9.11
CA LEU A 4 -7.68 5.97 9.27
C LEU A 4 -7.84 5.60 10.75
N THR A 5 -8.87 4.81 11.08
CA THR A 5 -9.20 4.43 12.47
C THR A 5 -8.58 3.09 12.85
N ASP A 6 -8.46 2.18 11.88
CA ASP A 6 -7.87 0.85 12.08
C ASP A 6 -6.37 0.95 12.43
N GLU A 7 -6.03 0.50 13.63
CA GLU A 7 -4.65 0.59 14.17
C GLU A 7 -3.68 -0.37 13.48
N ALA A 8 -4.16 -1.55 13.09
CA ALA A 8 -3.35 -2.54 12.40
C ALA A 8 -2.95 -2.04 11.00
N ALA A 9 -3.91 -1.53 10.23
CA ALA A 9 -3.70 -0.90 8.93
C ALA A 9 -2.79 0.32 9.04
N ARG A 10 -2.97 1.18 10.05
CA ARG A 10 -2.09 2.32 10.32
C ARG A 10 -0.64 1.87 10.51
N THR A 11 -0.42 0.87 11.36
CA THR A 11 0.90 0.32 11.64
C THR A 11 1.52 -0.30 10.40
N GLU A 12 0.74 -1.06 9.64
CA GLU A 12 1.18 -1.70 8.40
C GLU A 12 1.64 -0.67 7.36
N VAL A 13 0.86 0.38 7.14
CA VAL A 13 1.16 1.45 6.17
C VAL A 13 2.42 2.19 6.59
N LEU A 14 2.55 2.55 7.87
CA LEU A 14 3.77 3.18 8.39
C LEU A 14 5.00 2.28 8.18
N ASN A 15 4.88 0.98 8.42
CA ASN A 15 5.98 0.03 8.21
C ASN A 15 6.35 -0.13 6.73
N ARG A 16 5.39 -0.05 5.82
CA ARG A 16 5.65 -0.03 4.37
C ARG A 16 6.37 1.27 3.96
N LEU A 17 5.93 2.42 4.46
CA LEU A 17 6.56 3.71 4.18
C LEU A 17 8.01 3.77 4.69
N ARG A 18 8.27 3.29 5.91
CA ARG A 18 9.65 3.19 6.46
C ARG A 18 10.57 2.34 5.59
N ARG A 19 10.05 1.27 4.98
CA ARG A 19 10.80 0.45 4.02
C ARG A 19 11.11 1.22 2.74
N ALA A 20 10.11 1.89 2.15
CA ALA A 20 10.29 2.71 0.96
C ALA A 20 11.31 3.85 1.21
N GLU A 21 11.27 4.47 2.38
CA GLU A 21 12.26 5.48 2.82
C GLU A 21 13.69 4.90 2.85
N GLY A 22 13.86 3.67 3.35
CA GLY A 22 15.13 2.95 3.30
C GLY A 22 15.62 2.70 1.87
N GLN A 23 14.72 2.37 0.95
CA GLN A 23 15.05 2.21 -0.47
C GLN A 23 15.48 3.54 -1.11
N ILE A 24 14.79 4.64 -0.81
CA ILE A 24 15.16 5.99 -1.29
C ILE A 24 16.55 6.38 -0.79
N ARG A 25 16.88 6.14 0.48
CA ARG A 25 18.24 6.32 1.00
C ARG A 25 19.27 5.45 0.27
N GLY A 26 18.89 4.23 -0.11
CA GLY A 26 19.71 3.36 -0.96
C GLY A 26 20.02 4.00 -2.31
N VAL A 27 19.00 4.53 -2.98
CA VAL A 27 19.16 5.23 -4.27
C VAL A 27 20.08 6.45 -4.15
N GLN A 28 19.95 7.24 -3.08
CA GLN A 28 20.83 8.38 -2.83
C GLN A 28 22.31 7.94 -2.74
N ARG A 29 22.62 6.91 -1.95
CA ARG A 29 23.99 6.38 -1.85
C ARG A 29 24.52 5.86 -3.18
N MET A 30 23.69 5.17 -3.97
CA MET A 30 24.10 4.71 -5.30
C MET A 30 24.50 5.86 -6.23
N ILE A 31 23.81 7.00 -6.14
CA ILE A 31 24.16 8.19 -6.90
C ILE A 31 25.49 8.77 -6.40
N GLU A 32 25.68 8.89 -5.09
CA GLU A 32 26.91 9.40 -4.46
C GLU A 32 28.13 8.52 -4.77
N GLU A 33 27.95 7.20 -4.82
CA GLU A 33 28.98 6.21 -5.14
C GLU A 33 29.24 6.06 -6.65
N GLY A 34 28.46 6.73 -7.50
CA GLY A 34 28.65 6.71 -8.95
C GLY A 34 28.20 5.42 -9.64
N GLU A 35 27.18 4.73 -9.12
CA GLU A 35 26.61 3.54 -9.75
C GLU A 35 25.98 3.83 -11.12
N THR A 36 25.79 2.78 -11.93
CA THR A 36 25.29 2.94 -13.30
C THR A 36 23.84 3.43 -13.32
N CYS A 37 23.51 4.28 -14.29
CA CYS A 37 22.15 4.78 -14.49
C CYS A 37 21.11 3.64 -14.62
N LEU A 38 21.50 2.50 -15.21
CA LEU A 38 20.63 1.32 -15.34
C LEU A 38 20.31 0.68 -13.98
N LYS A 39 21.30 0.55 -13.09
CA LYS A 39 21.05 0.02 -11.74
C LYS A 39 20.21 0.99 -10.92
N ILE A 40 20.48 2.29 -11.01
CA ILE A 40 19.72 3.33 -10.33
C ILE A 40 18.26 3.32 -10.80
N SER A 41 18.01 3.22 -12.12
CA SER A 41 16.65 3.18 -12.66
C SER A 41 15.87 1.93 -12.20
N GLN A 42 16.54 0.78 -12.09
CA GLN A 42 15.94 -0.44 -11.52
C GLN A 42 15.51 -0.23 -10.06
N GLN A 43 16.32 0.45 -9.25
CA GLN A 43 15.94 0.76 -7.87
C GLN A 43 14.77 1.75 -7.79
N PHE A 44 14.71 2.75 -8.67
CA PHE A 44 13.54 3.62 -8.77
C PHE A 44 12.25 2.84 -9.09
N SER A 45 12.31 1.86 -9.99
CA SER A 45 11.16 0.98 -10.25
C SER A 45 10.74 0.19 -9.01
N ALA A 46 11.70 -0.30 -8.22
CA ALA A 46 11.41 -1.01 -6.97
C ALA A 46 10.75 -0.09 -5.91
N VAL A 47 11.24 1.15 -5.77
CA VAL A 47 10.63 2.16 -4.89
C VAL A 47 9.20 2.47 -5.34
N ARG A 48 8.98 2.70 -6.64
CA ARG A 48 7.65 2.98 -7.19
C ARG A 48 6.67 1.85 -6.86
N LYS A 49 7.06 0.60 -7.11
CA LYS A 49 6.25 -0.57 -6.81
C LYS A 49 5.90 -0.69 -5.31
N ALA A 50 6.85 -0.38 -4.44
CA ALA A 50 6.61 -0.37 -2.99
C ALA A 50 5.60 0.71 -2.58
N LEU A 51 5.68 1.91 -3.17
CA LEU A 51 4.75 3.00 -2.94
C LEU A 51 3.35 2.70 -3.50
N ASP A 52 3.27 2.18 -4.73
CA ASP A 52 2.00 1.80 -5.36
C ASP A 52 1.26 0.75 -4.53
N SER A 53 1.96 -0.28 -4.07
CA SER A 53 1.38 -1.29 -3.17
C SER A 53 0.88 -0.69 -1.85
N THR A 54 1.58 0.30 -1.32
CA THR A 54 1.17 1.00 -0.09
C THR A 54 -0.06 1.89 -0.32
N TYR A 55 -0.12 2.56 -1.46
CA TYR A 55 -1.26 3.38 -1.87
C TYR A 55 -2.52 2.53 -2.07
N LEU A 56 -2.40 1.36 -2.72
CA LEU A 56 -3.50 0.42 -2.88
C LEU A 56 -4.05 -0.05 -1.53
N ARG A 57 -3.16 -0.39 -0.59
CA ARG A 57 -3.55 -0.78 0.78
C ARG A 57 -4.36 0.33 1.46
N MET A 58 -3.87 1.57 1.40
CA MET A 58 -4.58 2.72 1.96
C MET A 58 -5.94 2.95 1.32
N THR A 59 -6.04 2.79 0.00
CA THR A 59 -7.30 2.94 -0.75
C THR A 59 -8.33 1.91 -0.30
N MET A 60 -7.91 0.67 -0.08
CA MET A 60 -8.83 -0.36 0.41
C MET A 60 -9.25 -0.16 1.85
N CYS A 61 -8.35 0.32 2.71
CA CYS A 61 -8.74 0.72 4.07
C CYS A 61 -9.79 1.83 4.06
N PHE A 62 -9.61 2.84 3.21
CA PHE A 62 -10.61 3.89 3.03
C PHE A 62 -11.95 3.32 2.56
N MET A 63 -11.96 2.49 1.52
CA MET A 63 -13.19 1.87 1.00
C MET A 63 -13.91 1.04 2.07
N ALA A 64 -13.17 0.23 2.84
CA ALA A 64 -13.73 -0.59 3.91
C ALA A 64 -14.39 0.26 5.01
N GLN A 65 -13.75 1.36 5.41
CA GLN A 65 -14.30 2.28 6.41
C GLN A 65 -15.56 2.99 5.90
N GLU A 66 -15.55 3.50 4.66
CA GLU A 66 -16.72 4.18 4.08
C GLU A 66 -17.91 3.21 3.92
N LEU A 67 -17.66 1.99 3.44
CA LEU A 67 -18.69 0.95 3.31
C LEU A 67 -19.30 0.61 4.67
N ALA A 68 -18.49 0.48 5.72
CA ALA A 68 -18.96 0.24 7.08
C ALA A 68 -19.74 1.41 7.68
N THR A 69 -19.58 2.64 7.16
CA THR A 69 -20.41 3.80 7.58
C THR A 69 -21.72 3.93 6.81
N CYS A 70 -21.79 3.40 5.59
CA CYS A 70 -22.99 3.48 4.74
C CYS A 70 -23.98 2.32 4.94
N VAL A 71 -23.52 1.19 5.47
CA VAL A 71 -24.31 -0.03 5.66
C VAL A 71 -24.10 -0.50 7.09
N GLU A 72 -25.15 -0.93 7.79
CA GLU A 72 -25.02 -1.81 8.97
C GLU A 72 -25.14 -3.26 8.50
N PRO A 73 -24.07 -3.87 7.97
CA PRO A 73 -24.14 -5.22 7.43
C PRO A 73 -24.38 -6.24 8.55
N ASP A 74 -25.18 -7.26 8.25
CA ASP A 74 -25.20 -8.46 9.07
C ASP A 74 -23.85 -9.22 8.99
N ALA A 75 -23.68 -10.24 9.83
CA ALA A 75 -22.42 -10.97 9.91
C ALA A 75 -22.02 -11.63 8.58
N ALA A 76 -22.99 -12.09 7.77
CA ALA A 76 -22.74 -12.74 6.49
C ALA A 76 -22.31 -11.72 5.41
N GLN A 77 -22.93 -10.53 5.42
CA GLN A 77 -22.58 -9.44 4.52
C GLN A 77 -21.19 -8.87 4.83
N LYS A 78 -20.79 -8.82 6.11
CA LYS A 78 -19.46 -8.38 6.52
C LYS A 78 -18.36 -9.32 6.02
N GLU A 79 -18.57 -10.63 6.13
CA GLU A 79 -17.63 -11.65 5.61
C GLU A 79 -17.52 -11.62 4.08
N SER A 80 -18.65 -11.45 3.39
CA SER A 80 -18.69 -11.28 1.93
C SER A 80 -17.91 -10.05 1.47
N MET A 81 -18.07 -8.92 2.17
CA MET A 81 -17.39 -7.66 1.85
C MET A 81 -15.88 -7.74 2.10
N ASP A 82 -15.45 -8.37 3.19
CA ASP A 82 -14.03 -8.65 3.46
C ASP A 82 -13.39 -9.53 2.38
N THR A 83 -14.14 -10.52 1.89
CA THR A 83 -13.68 -11.41 0.80
C THR A 83 -13.52 -10.62 -0.49
N MET A 84 -14.52 -9.79 -0.85
CA MET A 84 -14.47 -8.94 -2.03
C MET A 84 -13.30 -7.95 -1.99
N LEU A 85 -13.03 -7.34 -0.83
CA LEU A 85 -11.89 -6.43 -0.65
C LEU A 85 -10.55 -7.15 -0.82
N LYS A 86 -10.41 -8.39 -0.32
CA LYS A 86 -9.21 -9.21 -0.52
C LYS A 86 -9.01 -9.61 -1.98
N ASP A 87 -10.09 -9.93 -2.70
CA ASP A 87 -10.01 -10.25 -4.12
C ASP A 87 -9.60 -9.02 -4.95
N MET A 88 -10.15 -7.84 -4.61
CA MET A 88 -9.72 -6.57 -5.20
C MET A 88 -8.24 -6.28 -4.91
N GLU A 89 -7.76 -6.53 -3.68
CA GLU A 89 -6.33 -6.41 -3.33
C GLU A 89 -5.46 -7.27 -4.25
N SER A 90 -5.86 -8.54 -4.42
CA SER A 90 -5.16 -9.51 -5.26
C SER A 90 -5.11 -9.05 -6.73
N LEU A 91 -6.23 -8.60 -7.28
CA LEU A 91 -6.30 -8.13 -8.67
C LEU A 91 -5.47 -6.87 -8.90
N LEU A 92 -5.59 -5.88 -8.02
CA LEU A 92 -4.87 -4.61 -8.15
C LEU A 92 -3.36 -4.79 -7.96
N SER A 93 -2.94 -5.72 -7.09
CA SER A 93 -1.53 -6.05 -6.89
C SER A 93 -0.85 -6.65 -8.14
N ARG A 94 -1.62 -7.24 -9.05
CA ARG A 94 -1.13 -7.83 -10.32
C ARG A 94 -0.97 -6.81 -11.44
N MET A 95 -1.52 -5.61 -11.28
CA MET A 95 -1.43 -4.55 -12.29
C MET A 95 -0.17 -3.68 -12.17
N GLY A 96 0.57 -3.76 -11.05
CA GLY A 96 1.82 -3.03 -10.79
C GLY A 96 3.05 -3.92 -10.67
#